data_AF-A0A2K9P316-F1
#
_entry.id   AF-A0A2K9P316-F1
#
_cell.length_a   1.000
_cell.length_b   1.000
_cell.length_c   1.000
_cell.angle_alpha   90.00
_cell.angle_beta   90.00
_cell.angle_gamma   90.00
#
_symmetry.space_group_name_H-M   'P 1'
#
loop_
_entity.id
_entity.type
_entity.pdbx_description
1 polymer ?
#
loop_
_entity_poly.entity_id
_entity_poly.type
_entity_poly.pdbx_seq_one_letter_code
_entity_poly.pdbx_strand_id
1 'polypeptide(L)' 'MNKKKHISIRVDSDFLNKFYYVARYNGRSGSGQILYLMRSLIDDFEKEHGKITPEDIESFLNSK' A
#
# COMPACT_ATOMS: atom_id res chain seq x y z
N MET A 1 17.71 -12.72 -4.04
CA MET A 1 16.57 -13.29 -3.28
C MET A 1 15.69 -12.15 -2.79
N ASN A 2 14.54 -11.89 -3.43
CA ASN A 2 13.63 -10.83 -3.00
C ASN A 2 13.01 -11.20 -1.64
N LYS A 3 13.47 -10.54 -0.57
CA LYS A 3 12.91 -10.68 0.77
C LYS A 3 11.47 -10.15 0.74
N LYS A 4 10.49 -11.05 0.56
CA LYS A 4 9.07 -10.72 0.75
C LYS A 4 8.89 -10.27 2.19
N LYS A 5 8.44 -9.05 2.41
CA LYS A 5 8.09 -8.54 3.74
C LYS A 5 6.59 -8.77 3.96
N HIS A 6 6.23 -9.32 5.12
CA HIS A 6 4.84 -9.46 5.55
C HIS A 6 4.42 -8.18 6.30
N ILE A 7 3.27 -7.62 5.93
CA ILE A 7 2.68 -6.47 6.62
C ILE A 7 1.46 -6.99 7.41
N SER A 8 1.48 -6.79 8.72
CA SER A 8 0.33 -7.03 9.58
C SER A 8 -0.26 -5.69 10.00
N ILE A 9 -1.58 -5.53 9.85
CA ILE A 9 -2.30 -4.30 10.18
C ILE A 9 -3.35 -4.66 11.22
N ARG A 10 -3.46 -3.85 12.28
CA ARG A 10 -4.52 -3.97 13.28
C ARG A 10 -5.70 -3.09 12.87
N VAL A 11 -6.87 -3.71 12.71
CA VAL A 11 -8.15 -3.06 12.43
C VAL A 11 -9.25 -3.81 13.18
N ASP A 12 -10.39 -3.18 13.41
CA ASP A 12 -11.56 -3.87 13.93
C ASP A 12 -12.18 -4.81 12.88
N SER A 13 -12.95 -5.79 13.36
CA SER A 13 -13.53 -6.83 12.53
C SER A 13 -14.57 -6.30 11.54
N ASP A 14 -15.35 -5.27 11.90
CA ASP A 14 -16.39 -4.73 11.02
C ASP A 14 -15.76 -4.02 9.82
N PHE A 15 -14.75 -3.20 10.07
CA PHE A 15 -13.97 -2.56 9.02
C PHE A 15 -13.31 -3.58 8.09
N LEU A 16 -12.70 -4.63 8.66
CA LEU A 16 -12.04 -5.68 7.87
C LEU A 16 -13.05 -6.43 6.97
N ASN A 17 -14.25 -6.71 7.47
CA ASN A 17 -15.31 -7.35 6.69
C ASN A 17 -15.77 -6.47 5.53
N LYS A 18 -16.00 -5.17 5.78
CA LYS A 18 -16.35 -4.20 4.73
C LYS A 18 -15.26 -4.09 3.66
N PHE A 19 -14.00 -4.08 4.09
CA PHE A 19 -12.87 -4.08 3.16
C PHE A 19 -12.87 -5.32 2.26
N TYR A 20 -13.02 -6.53 2.82
CA TYR A 20 -13.07 -7.75 2.03
C TYR A 20 -14.30 -7.83 1.11
N TYR A 21 -15.44 -7.27 1.52
CA TYR A 21 -16.62 -7.14 0.67
C TYR A 21 -16.29 -6.32 -0.58
N VAL A 22 -15.72 -5.12 -0.41
CA VAL A 22 -15.33 -4.24 -1.53
C VAL A 22 -14.25 -4.89 -2.40
N ALA A 23 -13.24 -5.53 -1.79
CA ALA A 23 -12.20 -6.24 -2.53
C ALA A 23 -12.80 -7.31 -3.46
N ARG A 24 -13.73 -8.13 -2.93
CA ARG A 24 -14.42 -9.16 -3.72
C ARG A 24 -15.31 -8.57 -4.81
N TYR A 25 -16.05 -7.50 -4.50
CA TYR A 25 -16.83 -6.76 -5.50
C TYR A 25 -15.95 -6.30 -6.67
N ASN A 26 -14.74 -5.83 -6.37
CA ASN A 26 -13.74 -5.44 -7.36
C ASN A 26 -12.99 -6.62 -8.02
N GLY A 27 -13.37 -7.87 -7.76
CA GLY A 27 -12.73 -9.06 -8.31
C GLY A 27 -11.31 -9.35 -7.76
N ARG A 28 -10.98 -8.84 -6.57
CA ARG A 28 -9.64 -8.97 -5.96
C ARG A 28 -9.69 -9.69 -4.61
N SER A 29 -8.59 -10.33 -4.24
CA SER A 29 -8.35 -10.73 -2.85
C SER A 29 -8.08 -9.49 -1.99
N GLY A 30 -8.22 -9.58 -0.67
CA GLY A 30 -7.91 -8.44 0.21
C GLY A 30 -6.47 -7.96 0.06
N SER A 31 -5.50 -8.87 0.03
CA SER A 31 -4.09 -8.52 -0.23
C SER A 31 -3.89 -7.90 -1.62
N GLY A 32 -4.60 -8.39 -2.64
CA GLY A 32 -4.56 -7.82 -3.99
C GLY A 32 -5.14 -6.40 -4.04
N GLN A 33 -6.22 -6.15 -3.30
CA GLN A 33 -6.81 -4.82 -3.16
C GLN A 33 -5.88 -3.87 -2.40
N ILE A 34 -5.24 -4.30 -1.32
CA ILE A 34 -4.23 -3.48 -0.61
C ILE A 34 -3.06 -3.14 -1.54
N LEU A 35 -2.52 -4.11 -2.27
CA LEU A 35 -1.41 -3.85 -3.20
C LEU A 35 -1.81 -2.86 -4.30
N TYR A 36 -3.03 -2.97 -4.83
CA TYR A 36 -3.57 -2.02 -5.78
C TYR A 36 -3.63 -0.61 -5.19
N LEU A 37 -4.22 -0.45 -4.01
CA LEU A 37 -4.35 0.85 -3.33
C LEU A 37 -2.99 1.48 -3.03
N MET A 38 -2.00 0.71 -2.56
CA MET A 38 -0.65 1.20 -2.30
C MET A 38 0.02 1.71 -3.58
N ARG A 39 -0.14 1.01 -4.70
CA ARG A 39 0.41 1.44 -5.99
C ARG A 39 -0.26 2.70 -6.49
N SER A 40 -1.59 2.75 -6.47
CA SER A 40 -2.34 3.94 -6.85
C SER A 40 -1.92 5.17 -6.03
N LEU A 41 -1.75 5.00 -4.72
CA LEU A 41 -1.29 6.07 -3.85
C LEU A 41 0.12 6.58 -4.22
N ILE A 42 1.05 5.68 -4.53
CA ILE A 42 2.40 6.06 -4.98
C ILE A 42 2.33 6.75 -6.35
N ASP A 43 1.60 6.18 -7.30
CA ASP A 43 1.47 6.71 -8.66
C ASP A 43 0.87 8.12 -8.65
N ASP A 44 -0.15 8.35 -7.83
CA ASP A 44 -0.81 9.66 -7.72
C ASP A 44 0.10 10.69 -7.05
N PHE A 45 0.81 10.29 -5.98
CA PHE A 45 1.83 11.14 -5.36
C PHE A 45 2.94 11.52 -6.35
N GLU A 46 3.46 10.55 -7.12
CA GLU A 46 4.53 10.78 -8.07
C GLU A 46 4.11 11.67 -9.26
N LYS A 47 2.83 11.65 -9.65
CA LYS A 47 2.29 12.56 -10.66
C LYS A 47 2.26 14.01 -10.18
N GLU A 48 1.96 14.22 -8.90
CA GLU A 48 1.83 15.56 -8.31
C GLU A 48 3.19 16.15 -7.89
N HIS A 49 4.06 15.34 -7.30
CA HIS A 49 5.30 15.80 -6.67
C HIS A 49 6.59 15.41 -7.42
N GLY A 50 6.48 14.60 -8.47
CA GLY A 50 7.62 14.01 -9.17
C GLY A 50 7.98 12.61 -8.65
N LYS A 51 8.83 11.91 -9.40
CA LYS A 51 9.24 10.53 -9.09
C LYS A 51 10.00 10.46 -7.77
N ILE A 52 9.65 9.48 -6.94
CA ILE A 52 10.36 9.19 -5.70
C ILE A 52 11.68 8.52 -6.06
N THR A 53 12.78 9.15 -5.69
CA THR A 53 14.12 8.63 -5.94
C THR A 53 14.62 7.78 -4.77
N PRO A 54 15.62 6.90 -4.97
CA PRO A 54 16.30 6.22 -3.87
C PRO A 54 16.84 7.19 -2.81
N GLU A 55 17.35 8.35 -3.25
CA GLU A 55 17.89 9.39 -2.39
C GLU A 55 16.81 10.00 -1.48
N ASP A 56 15.59 10.22 -1.99
CA ASP A 56 14.45 10.69 -1.20
C ASP A 56 14.09 9.68 -0.10
N ILE A 57 14.09 8.39 -0.43
CA ILE A 57 13.78 7.31 0.53
C ILE A 57 14.87 7.22 1.59
N GLU A 58 16.15 7.24 1.20
CA GLU A 58 17.27 7.21 2.14
C GLU A 58 17.27 8.43 3.06
N SER A 59 17.05 9.63 2.51
CA SER A 59 16.94 10.86 3.29
C SER A 59 15.81 10.76 4.33
N PHE A 60 14.62 10.29 3.92
CA PHE A 60 13.50 10.11 4.83
C PHE A 60 13.78 9.10 5.94
N LEU A 61 14.35 7.94 5.61
CA LEU A 61 14.63 6.88 6.58
C LEU A 61 15.74 7.26 7.57
N ASN A 62 16.74 8.03 7.14
CA ASN A 62 17.84 8.48 7.99
C ASN A 62 17.48 9.70 8.84
N SER A 63 16.41 10.43 8.49
CA SER A 63 15.90 11.56 9.27
C SER A 63 15.10 11.16 10.51
N LYS A 64 14.86 9.86 10.71
CA LYS A 64 13.97 9.29 11.72
C LYS A 64 14.72 8.42 12.72
#